data_AF-A0A8H6YDC7-F1
#
_entry.id   AF-A0A8H6YDC7-F1
#
_cell.length_a   1.000
_cell.length_b   1.000
_cell.length_c   1.000
_cell.angle_alpha   90.00
_cell.angle_beta   90.00
_cell.angle_gamma   90.00
#
_symmetry.space_group_name_H-M   'P 1'
#
loop_
_entity.id
_entity.type
_entity.pdbx_description
1 polymer ?
#
loop_
_entity_poly.entity_id
_entity_poly.type
_entity_poly.pdbx_seq_one_letter_code
_entity_poly.pdbx_strand_id
1 'polypeptide(L)'
;MALHSATHPFTPALNIEPFVLDSPPTPSGKPLRVAAKRYRSLGKIPQDGITLLLFHGLGQHKEQWEPALEKLFTLHSERSNLPRIREAWALDWQSHGEAAVLNEDALKDDPKSAPLDLWASAIAGFLKSDLVAGHRLVGVGYSSGTVGLMLSTLAVFSEHALKRSKDKDGNACVVGKCPAIHEASAFQVNLKNTWDAVEQLSKLSQLVPIHVVYGENVDLMPQVIHDCVIKRIGTAASITTVPDVGHTIMQERPDVVATTISEILNHNQD
;
A
#
# COMPACT_ATOMS: atom_id res chain seq x y z
N MET A 1 -27.54 37.80 -6.50
CA MET A 1 -26.58 37.12 -7.40
C MET A 1 -26.60 35.65 -7.02
N ALA A 2 -27.41 34.86 -7.73
CA ALA A 2 -27.69 33.47 -7.38
C ALA A 2 -26.56 32.56 -7.87
N LEU A 3 -25.87 31.91 -6.94
CA LEU A 3 -24.94 30.82 -7.23
C LEU A 3 -25.76 29.66 -7.78
N HIS A 4 -25.63 29.40 -9.09
CA HIS A 4 -26.12 28.19 -9.70
C HIS A 4 -25.34 27.01 -9.12
N SER A 5 -26.04 26.13 -8.41
CA SER A 5 -25.56 24.79 -8.09
C SER A 5 -25.49 24.00 -9.38
N ALA A 6 -24.29 23.80 -9.90
CA ALA A 6 -24.04 22.83 -10.96
C ALA A 6 -24.07 21.43 -10.34
N THR A 7 -25.27 20.87 -10.16
CA THR A 7 -25.43 19.44 -9.91
C THR A 7 -25.18 18.69 -11.21
N HIS A 8 -23.92 18.37 -11.52
CA HIS A 8 -23.66 17.17 -12.31
C HIS A 8 -23.90 15.98 -11.38
N PRO A 9 -24.87 15.09 -11.65
CA PRO A 9 -24.96 13.85 -10.90
C PRO A 9 -23.77 12.99 -11.32
N PHE A 10 -22.67 13.05 -10.54
CA PHE A 10 -21.63 12.03 -10.57
C PHE A 10 -22.32 10.73 -10.18
N THR A 11 -22.74 9.95 -11.17
CA THR A 11 -23.05 8.55 -10.96
C THR A 11 -21.68 7.88 -10.93
N PRO A 12 -21.18 7.42 -9.78
CA PRO A 12 -19.84 6.85 -9.73
C PRO A 12 -19.80 5.61 -10.64
N ALA A 13 -18.75 5.50 -11.46
CA ALA A 13 -18.55 4.35 -12.34
C ALA A 13 -18.30 3.04 -11.55
N LEU A 14 -18.09 3.16 -10.23
CA LEU A 14 -17.77 2.10 -9.29
C LEU A 14 -18.69 2.15 -8.07
N ASN A 15 -18.96 1.00 -7.48
CA ASN A 15 -19.49 0.93 -6.13
C ASN A 15 -18.35 1.19 -5.14
N ILE A 16 -18.49 2.23 -4.31
CA ILE A 16 -17.48 2.67 -3.34
C ILE A 16 -18.03 2.51 -1.93
N GLU A 17 -17.38 1.69 -1.12
CA GLU A 17 -17.79 1.39 0.24
C GLU A 17 -16.71 1.84 1.23
N PRO A 18 -17.01 2.74 2.19
CA PRO A 18 -16.05 3.16 3.19
C PRO A 18 -15.94 2.15 4.34
N PHE A 19 -14.74 2.03 4.92
CA PHE A 19 -14.43 1.17 6.04
C PHE A 19 -13.54 1.91 7.04
N VAL A 20 -13.74 1.61 8.32
CA VAL A 20 -12.83 2.00 9.40
C VAL A 20 -12.32 0.73 10.05
N LEU A 21 -11.01 0.61 10.16
CA LEU A 21 -10.35 -0.57 10.71
C LEU A 21 -9.43 -0.17 11.85
N ASP A 22 -9.35 -1.04 12.84
CA ASP A 22 -8.38 -0.86 13.92
C ASP A 22 -6.96 -1.06 13.38
N SER A 23 -6.07 -0.15 13.75
CA SER A 23 -4.63 -0.25 13.52
C SER A 23 -3.95 -0.68 14.82
N PRO A 24 -2.76 -1.31 14.73
CA PRO A 24 -1.88 -1.42 15.88
C PRO A 24 -1.74 -0.07 16.61
N PRO A 25 -1.75 -0.06 17.96
CA PRO A 25 -1.64 1.16 18.74
C PRO A 25 -0.26 1.80 18.57
N THR A 26 -0.15 3.08 18.90
CA THR A 26 1.13 3.80 18.99
C THR A 26 2.06 3.16 20.04
N PRO A 27 3.36 3.49 20.06
CA PRO A 27 4.26 3.15 21.17
C PRO A 27 3.76 3.66 22.54
N SER A 28 2.94 4.73 22.56
CA SER A 28 2.27 5.26 23.75
C SER A 28 0.99 4.50 24.13
N GLY A 29 0.62 3.45 23.39
CA GLY A 29 -0.54 2.59 23.66
C GLY A 29 -1.88 3.16 23.22
N LYS A 30 -1.91 4.30 22.53
CA LYS A 30 -3.16 4.89 22.03
C LYS A 30 -3.64 4.11 20.80
N PRO A 31 -4.91 3.65 20.77
CA PRO A 31 -5.43 2.97 19.59
C PRO A 31 -5.49 3.94 18.41
N LEU A 32 -5.03 3.50 17.25
CA LEU A 32 -5.20 4.23 16.00
C LEU A 32 -6.16 3.47 15.09
N ARG A 33 -6.69 4.19 14.11
CA ARG A 33 -7.57 3.65 13.06
C ARG A 33 -7.00 3.97 11.69
N VAL A 34 -7.32 3.11 10.73
CA VAL A 34 -7.17 3.41 9.30
C VAL A 34 -8.54 3.57 8.69
N ALA A 35 -8.67 4.55 7.80
CA ALA A 35 -9.82 4.71 6.93
C ALA A 35 -9.50 4.03 5.60
N ALA A 36 -10.44 3.30 5.03
CA ALA A 36 -10.26 2.58 3.78
C ALA A 36 -11.49 2.74 2.89
N LYS A 37 -11.29 2.61 1.58
CA LYS A 37 -12.36 2.50 0.59
C LYS A 37 -12.19 1.22 -0.20
N ARG A 38 -13.29 0.47 -0.35
CA ARG A 38 -13.41 -0.66 -1.28
C ARG A 38 -14.10 -0.20 -2.55
N TYR A 39 -13.50 -0.53 -3.69
CA TYR A 39 -14.00 -0.20 -5.02
C TYR A 39 -14.35 -1.48 -5.77
N ARG A 40 -15.54 -1.53 -6.35
CA ARG A 40 -16.04 -2.66 -7.14
C ARG A 40 -16.74 -2.17 -8.39
N SER A 41 -16.79 -3.00 -9.42
CA SER A 41 -17.66 -2.74 -10.56
C SER A 41 -19.13 -2.75 -10.12
N LEU A 42 -19.99 -2.01 -10.82
CA LEU A 42 -21.44 -1.99 -10.55
C LEU A 42 -22.13 -3.33 -10.90
N GLY A 43 -21.46 -4.20 -11.66
CA GLY A 43 -21.98 -5.48 -12.12
C GLY A 43 -21.61 -6.66 -11.20
N LYS A 44 -21.60 -7.86 -11.79
CA LYS A 44 -21.22 -9.08 -11.07
C LYS A 44 -19.74 -9.05 -10.71
N ILE A 45 -19.45 -9.21 -9.42
CA ILE A 45 -18.09 -9.26 -8.88
C ILE A 45 -17.44 -10.62 -9.25
N PRO A 46 -16.27 -10.64 -9.92
CA PRO A 46 -15.58 -11.88 -10.26
C PRO A 46 -14.84 -12.44 -9.04
N GLN A 47 -15.35 -13.52 -8.46
CA GLN A 47 -14.81 -14.13 -7.23
C GLN A 47 -13.45 -14.83 -7.41
N ASP A 48 -13.01 -15.04 -8.63
CA ASP A 48 -11.67 -15.54 -8.97
C ASP A 48 -10.72 -14.43 -9.44
N GLY A 49 -11.21 -13.18 -9.43
CA GLY A 49 -10.45 -12.01 -9.83
C GLY A 49 -9.40 -11.55 -8.81
N ILE A 50 -8.55 -10.64 -9.28
CA ILE A 50 -7.48 -10.02 -8.51
C ILE A 50 -8.05 -8.93 -7.59
N THR A 51 -7.53 -8.85 -6.37
CA THR A 51 -7.77 -7.76 -5.44
C THR A 51 -6.56 -6.82 -5.43
N LEU A 52 -6.78 -5.56 -5.81
CA LEU A 52 -5.75 -4.52 -5.81
C LEU A 52 -5.69 -3.83 -4.46
N LEU A 53 -4.49 -3.62 -3.92
CA LEU A 53 -4.27 -2.91 -2.66
C LEU A 53 -3.41 -1.67 -2.94
N LEU A 54 -3.93 -0.48 -2.61
CA LEU A 54 -3.40 0.80 -3.08
C LEU A 54 -2.95 1.65 -1.91
N PHE A 55 -1.69 2.09 -1.93
CA PHE A 55 -1.06 2.82 -0.83
C PHE A 55 -0.51 4.16 -1.32
N HIS A 56 -1.01 5.26 -0.76
CA HIS A 56 -0.67 6.62 -1.18
C HIS A 56 0.67 7.12 -0.63
N GLY A 57 1.15 8.24 -1.17
CA GLY A 57 2.38 8.92 -0.76
C GLY A 57 2.15 9.96 0.35
N LEU A 58 3.23 10.60 0.80
CA LEU A 58 3.16 11.69 1.79
C LEU A 58 2.32 12.86 1.25
N GLY A 59 1.50 13.45 2.12
CA GLY A 59 0.65 14.59 1.77
C GLY A 59 -0.53 14.26 0.84
N GLN A 60 -0.76 12.98 0.57
CA GLN A 60 -1.87 12.48 -0.25
C GLN A 60 -2.82 11.63 0.61
N HIS A 61 -3.87 11.10 -0.03
CA HIS A 61 -4.89 10.27 0.61
C HIS A 61 -5.47 9.27 -0.42
N LYS A 62 -6.25 8.30 0.07
CA LYS A 62 -6.77 7.15 -0.68
C LYS A 62 -7.56 7.50 -1.95
N GLU A 63 -8.21 8.66 -1.99
CA GLU A 63 -9.00 9.12 -3.15
C GLU A 63 -8.15 9.47 -4.38
N GLN A 64 -6.82 9.64 -4.24
CA GLN A 64 -5.97 9.93 -5.40
C GLN A 64 -6.02 8.84 -6.48
N TRP A 65 -6.42 7.63 -6.09
CA TRP A 65 -6.50 6.48 -6.98
C TRP A 65 -7.80 6.44 -7.79
N GLU A 66 -8.84 7.21 -7.40
CA GLU A 66 -10.18 7.12 -8.00
C GLU A 66 -10.16 7.33 -9.53
N PRO A 67 -9.49 8.36 -10.11
CA PRO A 67 -9.47 8.55 -11.55
C PRO A 67 -8.79 7.39 -12.31
N ALA A 68 -7.72 6.83 -11.75
CA ALA A 68 -7.02 5.68 -12.35
C ALA A 68 -7.87 4.40 -12.24
N LEU A 69 -8.57 4.21 -11.12
CA LEU A 69 -9.44 3.06 -10.89
C LEU A 69 -10.62 3.05 -11.85
N GLU A 70 -11.29 4.18 -12.07
CA GLU A 70 -12.41 4.26 -13.03
C GLU A 70 -11.99 3.78 -14.43
N LYS A 71 -10.84 4.24 -14.90
CA LYS A 71 -10.28 3.82 -16.19
C LYS A 71 -9.88 2.34 -16.18
N LEU A 72 -9.20 1.88 -15.14
CA LEU A 72 -8.70 0.51 -15.02
C LEU A 72 -9.84 -0.51 -15.01
N PHE A 73 -10.88 -0.27 -14.20
CA PHE A 73 -12.06 -1.15 -14.17
C PHE A 73 -12.80 -1.17 -15.50
N THR A 74 -12.90 -0.03 -16.19
CA THR A 74 -13.49 0.05 -17.54
C THR A 74 -12.71 -0.87 -18.50
N LEU A 75 -11.39 -0.71 -18.58
CA LEU A 75 -10.51 -1.51 -19.45
C LEU A 75 -10.67 -3.02 -19.21
N HIS A 76 -10.71 -3.45 -17.95
CA HIS A 76 -10.82 -4.87 -17.57
C HIS A 76 -12.24 -5.43 -17.69
N SER A 77 -13.27 -4.58 -17.77
CA SER A 77 -14.65 -5.01 -18.02
C SER A 77 -14.94 -5.23 -19.51
N GLU A 78 -14.30 -4.45 -20.39
CA GLU A 78 -14.52 -4.48 -21.84
C GLU A 78 -13.66 -5.53 -22.55
N ARG A 79 -12.52 -5.90 -21.98
CA ARG A 79 -11.53 -6.79 -22.60
C ARG A 79 -11.49 -8.15 -21.93
N SER A 80 -12.09 -9.14 -22.56
CA SER A 80 -12.16 -10.53 -22.05
C SER A 80 -10.81 -11.23 -21.92
N ASN A 81 -9.77 -10.74 -22.60
CA ASN A 81 -8.41 -11.29 -22.53
C ASN A 81 -7.58 -10.74 -21.36
N LEU A 82 -8.06 -9.72 -20.64
CA LEU A 82 -7.38 -9.18 -19.46
C LEU A 82 -7.78 -9.95 -18.18
N PRO A 83 -6.89 -10.02 -17.16
CA PRO A 83 -7.26 -10.58 -15.87
C PRO A 83 -8.45 -9.84 -15.26
N ARG A 84 -9.40 -10.55 -14.66
CA ARG A 84 -10.54 -9.90 -14.01
C ARG A 84 -10.14 -9.23 -12.70
N ILE A 85 -10.62 -8.01 -12.47
CA ILE A 85 -10.47 -7.31 -11.19
C ILE A 85 -11.69 -7.62 -10.33
N ARG A 86 -11.46 -8.26 -9.18
CA ARG A 86 -12.48 -8.53 -8.16
C ARG A 86 -12.90 -7.22 -7.50
N GLU A 87 -11.92 -6.52 -6.95
CA GLU A 87 -12.10 -5.28 -6.20
C GLU A 87 -10.76 -4.58 -6.03
N ALA A 88 -10.80 -3.32 -5.62
CA ALA A 88 -9.63 -2.59 -5.15
C ALA A 88 -9.87 -2.04 -3.75
N TRP A 89 -8.80 -1.88 -2.98
CA TRP A 89 -8.80 -1.26 -1.67
C TRP A 89 -7.77 -0.16 -1.63
N ALA A 90 -8.16 1.04 -1.19
CA ALA A 90 -7.22 2.12 -0.91
C ALA A 90 -7.34 2.52 0.56
N LEU A 91 -6.22 2.63 1.25
CA LEU A 91 -6.16 2.91 2.68
C LEU A 91 -5.46 4.25 2.92
N ASP A 92 -5.98 5.00 3.89
CA ASP A 92 -5.30 6.17 4.45
C ASP A 92 -4.30 5.72 5.52
N TRP A 93 -3.08 6.23 5.43
CA TRP A 93 -2.13 6.23 6.55
C TRP A 93 -2.81 6.89 7.75
N GLN A 94 -2.67 6.33 8.95
CA GLN A 94 -3.23 6.82 10.22
C GLN A 94 -3.14 8.35 10.43
N SER A 95 -2.14 9.03 9.87
CA SER A 95 -1.94 10.49 9.95
C SER A 95 -2.39 11.29 8.73
N HIS A 96 -3.03 10.65 7.75
CA HIS A 96 -3.43 11.25 6.47
C HIS A 96 -4.92 11.07 6.22
N GLY A 97 -5.45 11.89 5.30
CA GLY A 97 -6.83 11.78 4.82
C GLY A 97 -7.87 11.73 5.93
N GLU A 98 -8.82 10.80 5.81
CA GLU A 98 -9.89 10.62 6.79
C GLU A 98 -9.37 9.97 8.08
N ALA A 99 -8.32 9.14 8.00
CA ALA A 99 -7.72 8.52 9.17
C ALA A 99 -7.11 9.56 10.13
N ALA A 100 -6.54 10.65 9.60
CA ALA A 100 -6.05 11.77 10.41
C ALA A 100 -7.14 12.36 11.31
N VAL A 101 -8.36 12.51 10.77
CA VAL A 101 -9.52 13.02 11.51
C VAL A 101 -9.95 12.01 12.57
N LEU A 102 -9.99 10.72 12.23
CA LEU A 102 -10.31 9.65 13.18
C LEU A 102 -9.33 9.55 14.36
N ASN A 103 -8.08 9.97 14.13
CA ASN A 103 -6.98 9.85 15.08
C ASN A 103 -6.56 11.19 15.70
N GLU A 104 -7.29 12.28 15.48
CA GLU A 104 -6.91 13.63 15.91
C GLU A 104 -6.47 13.68 17.38
N ASP A 105 -7.26 13.08 18.27
CA ASP A 105 -6.97 12.99 19.70
C ASP A 105 -5.71 12.17 20.05
N ALA A 106 -5.41 11.15 19.25
CA ALA A 106 -4.23 10.33 19.45
C ALA A 106 -2.97 11.03 18.94
N LEU A 107 -3.07 11.78 17.84
CA LEU A 107 -1.96 12.42 17.14
C LEU A 107 -1.60 13.81 17.68
N LYS A 108 -2.53 14.53 18.33
CA LYS A 108 -2.33 15.91 18.80
C LYS A 108 -1.15 16.11 19.75
N ASP A 109 -0.86 15.10 20.59
CA ASP A 109 0.18 15.20 21.62
C ASP A 109 1.57 14.80 21.09
N ASP A 110 1.63 14.13 19.93
CA ASP A 110 2.88 13.71 19.29
C ASP A 110 2.70 13.60 17.76
N PRO A 111 3.09 14.62 17.00
CA PRO A 111 3.04 14.57 15.53
C PRO A 111 3.87 13.46 14.89
N LYS A 112 4.78 12.81 15.64
CA LYS A 112 5.59 11.68 15.19
C LYS A 112 4.95 10.32 15.49
N SER A 113 3.74 10.29 16.05
CA SER A 113 3.08 9.07 16.52
C SER A 113 2.55 8.14 15.43
N ALA A 114 2.61 8.54 14.15
CA ALA A 114 2.30 7.68 13.00
C ALA A 114 3.50 7.53 12.06
N PRO A 115 4.60 6.91 12.52
CA PRO A 115 5.79 6.69 11.70
C PRO A 115 5.56 5.60 10.64
N LEU A 116 6.52 5.47 9.71
CA LEU A 116 6.39 4.60 8.54
C LEU A 116 6.28 3.10 8.88
N ASP A 117 6.93 2.66 9.96
CA ASP A 117 6.82 1.32 10.52
C ASP A 117 5.42 1.04 11.08
N LEU A 118 4.77 2.04 11.69
CA LEU A 118 3.38 1.91 12.12
C LEU A 118 2.42 1.86 10.93
N TRP A 119 2.71 2.59 9.86
CA TRP A 119 1.98 2.45 8.60
C TRP A 119 2.12 1.05 8.00
N ALA A 120 3.35 0.54 7.90
CA ALA A 120 3.62 -0.81 7.44
C ALA A 120 2.90 -1.88 8.29
N SER A 121 2.83 -1.67 9.60
CA SER A 121 2.11 -2.55 10.53
C SER A 121 0.60 -2.53 10.30
N ALA A 122 0.01 -1.38 10.00
CA ALA A 122 -1.41 -1.31 9.62
C ALA A 122 -1.70 -2.00 8.28
N ILE A 123 -0.83 -1.84 7.28
CA ILE A 123 -0.93 -2.59 6.01
C ILE A 123 -0.87 -4.09 6.28
N ALA A 124 0.09 -4.54 7.11
CA ALA A 124 0.20 -5.95 7.49
C ALA A 124 -1.04 -6.47 8.23
N GLY A 125 -1.63 -5.66 9.10
CA GLY A 125 -2.92 -5.97 9.75
C GLY A 125 -4.05 -6.12 8.75
N PHE A 126 -4.15 -5.21 7.78
CA PHE A 126 -5.15 -5.29 6.71
C PHE A 126 -5.00 -6.56 5.86
N LEU A 127 -3.77 -6.90 5.46
CA LEU A 127 -3.44 -8.11 4.69
C LEU A 127 -3.87 -9.41 5.40
N LYS A 128 -3.94 -9.41 6.73
CA LYS A 128 -4.35 -10.55 7.56
C LYS A 128 -5.84 -10.58 7.88
N SER A 129 -6.58 -9.53 7.52
CA SER A 129 -8.01 -9.43 7.84
C SER A 129 -8.85 -10.36 6.95
N ASP A 130 -10.01 -10.76 7.46
CA ASP A 130 -10.99 -11.57 6.71
C ASP A 130 -11.53 -10.85 5.46
N LEU A 131 -11.30 -9.54 5.33
CA LEU A 131 -11.72 -8.74 4.18
C LEU A 131 -11.01 -9.16 2.88
N VAL A 132 -9.79 -9.70 2.99
CA VAL A 132 -8.96 -10.09 1.86
C VAL A 132 -8.45 -11.53 1.95
N ALA A 133 -8.93 -12.29 2.93
CA ALA A 133 -8.54 -13.68 3.13
C ALA A 133 -8.88 -14.53 1.89
N GLY A 134 -7.87 -15.27 1.39
CA GLY A 134 -8.01 -16.14 0.22
C GLY A 134 -8.09 -15.42 -1.13
N HIS A 135 -7.92 -14.09 -1.16
CA HIS A 135 -7.87 -13.35 -2.42
C HIS A 135 -6.49 -13.43 -3.08
N ARG A 136 -6.45 -13.27 -4.41
CA ARG A 136 -5.20 -13.05 -5.16
C ARG A 136 -4.85 -11.57 -5.08
N LEU A 137 -3.84 -11.24 -4.29
CA LEU A 137 -3.51 -9.85 -3.96
C LEU A 137 -2.44 -9.28 -4.89
N VAL A 138 -2.63 -8.04 -5.33
CA VAL A 138 -1.60 -7.23 -5.98
C VAL A 138 -1.50 -5.89 -5.24
N GLY A 139 -0.34 -5.64 -4.64
CA GLY A 139 -0.06 -4.38 -3.96
C GLY A 139 0.52 -3.34 -4.93
N VAL A 140 0.00 -2.12 -4.88
CA VAL A 140 0.46 -0.96 -5.65
C VAL A 140 0.74 0.16 -4.66
N GLY A 141 2.01 0.52 -4.54
CA GLY A 141 2.44 1.62 -3.69
C GLY A 141 2.94 2.79 -4.53
N TYR A 142 2.53 4.00 -4.16
CA TYR A 142 3.06 5.25 -4.71
C TYR A 142 3.97 5.94 -3.69
N SER A 143 5.18 6.33 -4.10
CA SER A 143 6.13 7.09 -3.27
C SER A 143 6.36 6.44 -1.89
N SER A 144 6.09 7.12 -0.78
CA SER A 144 6.20 6.52 0.57
C SER A 144 5.28 5.32 0.79
N GLY A 145 4.15 5.23 0.08
CA GLY A 145 3.28 4.07 0.07
C GLY A 145 3.98 2.82 -0.48
N THR A 146 4.93 2.97 -1.42
CA THR A 146 5.79 1.87 -1.88
C THR A 146 6.64 1.34 -0.73
N VAL A 147 7.22 2.23 0.07
CA VAL A 147 8.06 1.83 1.20
C VAL A 147 7.23 1.17 2.31
N GLY A 148 6.05 1.72 2.61
CA GLY A 148 5.11 1.11 3.56
C GLY A 148 4.69 -0.30 3.14
N LEU A 149 4.32 -0.48 1.87
CA LEU A 149 3.99 -1.80 1.31
C LEU A 149 5.17 -2.76 1.43
N MET A 150 6.37 -2.36 1.01
CA MET A 150 7.56 -3.21 1.10
C MET A 150 7.83 -3.64 2.54
N LEU A 151 7.83 -2.70 3.51
CA LEU A 151 8.03 -3.00 4.93
C LEU A 151 6.92 -3.88 5.50
N SER A 152 5.68 -3.75 5.03
CA SER A 152 4.56 -4.57 5.52
C SER A 152 4.75 -6.05 5.20
N THR A 153 5.32 -6.38 4.03
CA THR A 153 5.64 -7.77 3.68
C THR A 153 6.62 -8.36 4.68
N LEU A 154 7.59 -7.56 5.13
CA LEU A 154 8.59 -7.96 6.13
C LEU A 154 7.97 -8.15 7.52
N ALA A 155 7.01 -7.32 7.91
CA ALA A 155 6.26 -7.50 9.15
C ALA A 155 5.46 -8.81 9.13
N VAL A 156 4.87 -9.17 7.99
CA VAL A 156 4.20 -10.48 7.81
C VAL A 156 5.20 -11.64 7.88
N PHE A 157 6.36 -11.55 7.23
CA PHE A 157 7.39 -12.58 7.26
C PHE A 157 8.03 -12.77 8.66
N SER A 158 8.28 -11.67 9.38
CA SER A 158 8.89 -11.70 10.72
C SER A 158 8.00 -12.38 11.75
N GLU A 159 6.67 -12.32 11.60
CA GLU A 159 5.77 -13.07 12.49
C GLU A 159 5.84 -14.59 12.29
N HIS A 160 6.17 -15.08 11.09
CA HIS A 160 6.52 -16.50 10.89
C HIS A 160 7.87 -16.87 11.54
N ALA A 161 8.67 -15.87 11.92
CA ALA A 161 9.83 -16.05 12.78
C ALA A 161 9.49 -16.06 14.27
N LEU A 162 8.22 -15.99 14.67
CA LEU A 162 7.78 -16.17 16.06
C LEU A 162 7.54 -17.66 16.38
N LYS A 163 7.68 -18.02 17.66
CA LYS A 163 7.29 -19.34 18.19
C LYS A 163 6.48 -19.18 19.47
N ARG A 164 5.60 -20.15 19.73
CA ARG A 164 4.95 -20.28 21.04
C ARG A 164 6.00 -20.67 22.08
N SER A 165 5.93 -20.05 23.24
CA SER A 165 6.80 -20.30 24.39
C SER A 165 6.00 -20.17 25.69
N LYS A 166 6.66 -20.36 26.83
CA LYS A 166 6.14 -20.01 28.14
C LYS A 166 7.01 -18.91 28.75
N ASP A 167 6.38 -17.97 29.45
CA ASP A 167 7.10 -16.96 30.23
C ASP A 167 7.69 -17.58 31.51
N LYS A 168 8.32 -16.74 32.34
CA LYS A 168 8.96 -17.16 33.59
C LYS A 168 7.97 -17.71 34.61
N ASP A 169 6.69 -17.38 34.46
CA ASP A 169 5.59 -17.77 35.33
C ASP A 169 4.78 -18.95 34.73
N GLY A 170 5.21 -19.48 33.58
CA GLY A 170 4.63 -20.64 32.92
C GLY A 170 3.43 -20.34 32.01
N ASN A 171 3.06 -19.07 31.83
CA ASN A 171 1.96 -18.68 30.95
C ASN A 171 2.38 -18.75 29.49
N ALA A 172 1.44 -19.10 28.62
CA ALA A 172 1.68 -19.12 27.18
C ALA A 172 2.04 -17.71 26.70
N CYS A 173 3.18 -17.58 26.04
CA CYS A 173 3.63 -16.35 25.41
C CYS A 173 4.11 -16.64 23.98
N VAL A 174 4.22 -15.59 23.18
CA VAL A 174 4.80 -15.66 21.84
C VAL A 174 6.13 -14.93 21.90
N VAL A 175 7.21 -15.59 21.47
CA VAL A 175 8.57 -15.02 21.46
C VAL A 175 9.15 -15.10 20.06
N GLY A 176 10.01 -14.15 19.72
CA GLY A 176 10.86 -14.27 18.52
C GLY A 176 11.69 -15.55 18.57
N LYS A 177 11.91 -16.18 17.42
CA LYS A 177 13.00 -17.15 17.25
C LYS A 177 14.35 -16.46 17.47
N CYS A 178 14.43 -15.15 17.23
CA CYS A 178 15.54 -14.27 17.59
C CYS A 178 15.24 -13.53 18.93
N PRO A 179 16.25 -13.23 19.78
CA PRO A 179 16.04 -12.41 20.97
C PRO A 179 15.49 -11.01 20.62
N ALA A 180 14.45 -10.57 21.35
CA ALA A 180 13.74 -9.31 21.09
C ALA A 180 14.65 -8.08 21.03
N ILE A 181 15.79 -8.07 21.73
CA ILE A 181 16.76 -6.96 21.69
C ILE A 181 17.56 -6.89 20.38
N HIS A 182 17.80 -8.02 19.72
CA HIS A 182 18.47 -8.07 18.40
C HIS A 182 17.49 -7.82 17.25
N GLU A 183 16.24 -8.25 17.42
CA GLU A 183 15.17 -8.04 16.45
C GLU A 183 14.70 -6.58 16.50
N ALA A 184 14.45 -6.00 17.69
CA ALA A 184 14.08 -4.59 17.86
C ALA A 184 15.19 -3.60 17.45
N SER A 185 16.46 -3.98 17.50
CA SER A 185 17.54 -3.12 16.98
C SER A 185 17.50 -2.96 15.46
N ALA A 186 16.97 -3.94 14.73
CA ALA A 186 16.73 -3.84 13.29
C ALA A 186 15.49 -2.98 12.94
N PHE A 187 14.57 -2.81 13.88
CA PHE A 187 13.31 -2.06 13.70
C PHE A 187 13.34 -0.61 14.19
N GLN A 188 14.43 -0.14 14.80
CA GLN A 188 14.60 1.30 15.04
C GLN A 188 14.91 1.98 13.69
N VAL A 189 13.86 2.39 12.97
CA VAL A 189 13.98 3.15 11.72
C VAL A 189 14.43 4.58 12.05
N ASN A 190 15.71 4.71 12.35
CA ASN A 190 16.46 5.92 12.03
C ASN A 190 16.83 5.78 10.54
N LEU A 191 16.82 6.85 9.74
CA LEU A 191 17.19 6.83 8.31
C LEU A 191 18.55 6.12 8.01
N LYS A 192 19.37 5.96 9.06
CA LYS A 192 20.64 5.23 9.12
C LYS A 192 20.53 3.69 9.05
N ASN A 193 19.38 3.08 9.32
CA ASN A 193 19.15 1.62 9.30
C ASN A 193 18.50 1.12 7.99
N THR A 194 18.60 1.91 6.92
CA THR A 194 18.17 1.52 5.57
C THR A 194 18.93 0.32 4.99
N TRP A 195 19.94 -0.23 5.67
CA TRP A 195 20.76 -1.35 5.18
C TRP A 195 20.08 -2.71 5.40
N ASP A 196 19.44 -2.95 6.55
CA ASP A 196 18.76 -4.22 6.84
C ASP A 196 17.52 -4.44 5.96
N ALA A 197 16.86 -3.36 5.53
CA ALA A 197 15.77 -3.43 4.56
C ALA A 197 16.24 -3.88 3.15
N VAL A 198 17.51 -3.66 2.78
CA VAL A 198 18.02 -3.99 1.43
C VAL A 198 18.18 -5.48 1.22
N GLU A 199 18.71 -6.21 2.19
CA GLU A 199 18.84 -7.67 2.07
C GLU A 199 17.47 -8.35 1.92
N GLN A 200 16.43 -7.72 2.48
CA GLN A 200 15.08 -8.25 2.45
C GLN A 200 14.36 -7.91 1.14
N LEU A 201 14.64 -6.77 0.51
CA LEU A 201 14.09 -6.41 -0.80
C LEU A 201 14.54 -7.37 -1.90
N SER A 202 15.82 -7.75 -1.91
CA SER A 202 16.33 -8.75 -2.86
C SER A 202 15.74 -10.14 -2.62
N LYS A 203 15.39 -10.50 -1.38
CA LYS A 203 14.68 -11.75 -1.08
C LYS A 203 13.22 -11.68 -1.52
N LEU A 204 12.56 -10.54 -1.32
CA LEU A 204 11.17 -10.35 -1.74
C LEU A 204 11.03 -10.46 -3.26
N SER A 205 11.97 -9.90 -4.03
CA SER A 205 11.95 -9.98 -5.50
C SER A 205 12.12 -11.40 -6.05
N GLN A 206 12.60 -12.34 -5.22
CA GLN A 206 12.69 -13.76 -5.56
C GLN A 206 11.39 -14.53 -5.24
N LEU A 207 10.52 -13.97 -4.39
CA LEU A 207 9.28 -14.59 -3.93
C LEU A 207 8.06 -14.09 -4.68
N VAL A 208 8.05 -12.82 -5.06
CA VAL A 208 6.95 -12.17 -5.78
C VAL A 208 7.50 -11.28 -6.90
N PRO A 209 6.82 -11.22 -8.07
CA PRO A 209 7.17 -10.29 -9.12
C PRO A 209 7.10 -8.84 -8.63
N ILE A 210 8.20 -8.09 -8.73
CA ILE A 210 8.25 -6.66 -8.41
C ILE A 210 8.35 -5.87 -9.71
N HIS A 211 7.39 -4.99 -9.94
CA HIS A 211 7.36 -4.08 -11.08
C HIS A 211 7.61 -2.65 -10.59
N VAL A 212 8.46 -1.93 -11.30
CA VAL A 212 8.83 -0.55 -10.95
C VAL A 212 8.38 0.38 -12.06
N VAL A 213 7.68 1.46 -11.72
CA VAL A 213 7.23 2.49 -12.66
C VAL A 213 7.81 3.84 -12.24
N TYR A 214 8.53 4.50 -13.15
CA TYR A 214 9.08 5.83 -12.96
C TYR A 214 8.50 6.82 -13.98
N GLY A 215 8.41 8.10 -13.60
CA GLY A 215 8.32 9.19 -14.57
C GLY A 215 9.70 9.49 -15.15
N GLU A 216 9.76 9.87 -16.43
CA GLU A 216 10.99 10.26 -17.12
C GLU A 216 11.60 11.54 -16.54
N ASN A 217 10.77 12.48 -16.11
CA ASN A 217 11.24 13.77 -15.61
C ASN A 217 11.85 13.61 -14.21
N VAL A 218 13.14 13.91 -14.08
CA VAL A 218 13.83 13.97 -12.79
C VAL A 218 13.48 15.29 -12.11
N ASP A 219 12.51 15.27 -11.22
CA ASP A 219 11.93 16.46 -10.58
C ASP A 219 12.16 16.50 -9.05
N LEU A 220 11.15 16.10 -8.27
CA LEU A 220 11.17 16.02 -6.82
C LEU A 220 12.14 14.95 -6.34
N MET A 221 12.30 13.88 -7.12
CA MET A 221 13.16 12.74 -6.80
C MET A 221 14.41 12.69 -7.70
N PRO A 222 15.60 12.93 -7.13
CA PRO A 222 16.84 12.83 -7.89
C PRO A 222 17.09 11.40 -8.40
N GLN A 223 17.69 11.27 -9.59
CA GLN A 223 17.97 9.97 -10.23
C GLN A 223 18.70 8.96 -9.32
N VAL A 224 19.58 9.44 -8.44
CA VAL A 224 20.29 8.58 -7.47
C VAL A 224 19.34 7.79 -6.58
N ILE A 225 18.13 8.30 -6.31
CA ILE A 225 17.10 7.59 -5.55
C ILE A 225 16.51 6.45 -6.39
N HIS A 226 16.24 6.66 -7.68
CA HIS A 226 15.76 5.61 -8.58
C HIS A 226 16.77 4.47 -8.69
N ASP A 227 18.04 4.82 -8.93
CA ASP A 227 19.14 3.86 -9.02
C ASP A 227 19.31 3.09 -7.71
N CYS A 228 19.17 3.80 -6.58
CA CYS A 228 19.17 3.22 -5.24
C CYS A 228 18.06 2.20 -5.04
N VAL A 229 16.85 2.44 -5.53
CA VAL A 229 15.71 1.53 -5.40
C VAL A 229 15.90 0.31 -6.30
N ILE A 230 16.26 0.50 -7.58
CA ILE A 230 16.50 -0.60 -8.52
C ILE A 230 17.60 -1.53 -7.99
N LYS A 231 18.72 -0.96 -7.55
CA LYS A 231 19.83 -1.71 -6.97
C LYS A 231 19.41 -2.52 -5.74
N ARG A 232 18.47 -1.99 -4.94
CA ARG A 232 17.99 -2.65 -3.71
C ARG A 232 16.97 -3.76 -3.98
N ILE A 233 16.14 -3.60 -5.00
CA ILE A 233 15.24 -4.68 -5.47
C ILE A 233 16.08 -5.85 -6.00
N GLY A 234 17.23 -5.58 -6.61
CA GLY A 234 18.09 -6.61 -7.19
C GLY A 234 17.54 -7.05 -8.54
N THR A 235 16.50 -7.89 -8.56
CA THR A 235 15.89 -8.39 -9.80
C THR A 235 14.41 -8.02 -9.86
N ALA A 236 14.10 -6.92 -10.56
CA ALA A 236 12.72 -6.53 -10.87
C ALA A 236 12.17 -7.39 -12.03
N ALA A 237 10.88 -7.72 -11.97
CA ALA A 237 10.16 -8.40 -13.05
C ALA A 237 9.94 -7.46 -14.25
N SER A 238 9.71 -6.17 -14.01
CA SER A 238 9.80 -5.13 -15.03
C SER A 238 10.19 -3.78 -14.45
N ILE A 239 10.77 -2.93 -15.30
CA ILE A 239 11.01 -1.51 -15.03
C ILE A 239 10.42 -0.73 -16.20
N THR A 240 9.47 0.16 -15.91
CA THR A 240 8.77 0.97 -16.89
C THR A 240 9.06 2.44 -16.61
N THR A 241 9.47 3.17 -17.64
CA THR A 241 9.60 4.64 -17.58
C THR A 241 8.50 5.26 -18.43
N VAL A 242 7.71 6.15 -17.82
CA VAL A 242 6.62 6.86 -18.48
C VAL A 242 7.14 8.21 -18.98
N PRO A 243 7.03 8.49 -20.29
CA PRO A 243 7.57 9.73 -20.86
C PRO A 243 6.80 10.97 -20.41
N ASP A 244 7.48 12.12 -20.44
CA ASP A 244 6.90 13.46 -20.23
C ASP A 244 6.18 13.67 -18.89
N VAL A 245 6.51 12.91 -17.85
CA VAL A 245 5.92 13.05 -16.51
C VAL A 245 6.94 12.84 -15.40
N GLY A 246 6.72 13.51 -14.27
CA GLY A 246 7.60 13.45 -13.09
C GLY A 246 7.08 12.57 -11.96
N HIS A 247 7.50 12.85 -10.73
CA HIS A 247 7.11 12.10 -9.53
C HIS A 247 5.60 12.10 -9.33
N THR A 248 4.93 13.20 -9.65
CA THR A 248 3.47 13.44 -9.49
C THR A 248 2.60 12.83 -10.59
N ILE A 249 3.06 11.74 -11.23
CA ILE A 249 2.32 11.01 -12.27
C ILE A 249 0.89 10.63 -11.88
N MET A 250 0.64 10.33 -10.60
CA MET A 250 -0.71 10.04 -10.09
C MET A 250 -1.67 11.22 -10.23
N GLN A 251 -1.16 12.44 -10.06
CA GLN A 251 -1.93 13.67 -10.17
C GLN A 251 -2.04 14.15 -11.62
N GLU A 252 -0.97 13.99 -12.40
CA GLU A 252 -0.88 14.53 -13.75
C GLU A 252 -1.49 13.63 -14.82
N ARG A 253 -1.26 12.31 -14.72
CA ARG A 253 -1.56 11.32 -15.77
C ARG A 253 -2.18 10.04 -15.20
N PRO A 254 -3.29 10.10 -14.45
CA PRO A 254 -3.92 8.91 -13.87
C PRO A 254 -4.42 7.91 -14.93
N ASP A 255 -4.73 8.38 -16.14
CA ASP A 255 -5.08 7.56 -17.30
C ASP A 255 -3.91 6.65 -17.74
N VAL A 256 -2.69 7.18 -17.72
CA VAL A 256 -1.48 6.43 -18.05
C VAL A 256 -1.18 5.43 -16.95
N VAL A 257 -1.28 5.83 -15.68
CA VAL A 257 -1.12 4.91 -14.54
C VAL A 257 -2.06 3.71 -14.68
N ALA A 258 -3.34 3.94 -14.99
CA ALA A 258 -4.31 2.87 -15.19
C ALA A 258 -3.90 1.91 -16.32
N THR A 259 -3.42 2.46 -17.44
CA THR A 259 -3.00 1.66 -18.60
C THR A 259 -1.74 0.84 -18.27
N THR A 260 -0.74 1.45 -17.62
CA THR A 260 0.48 0.76 -17.19
C THR A 260 0.20 -0.36 -16.20
N ILE A 261 -0.69 -0.15 -15.22
CA ILE A 261 -1.12 -1.21 -14.29
C ILE A 261 -1.78 -2.35 -15.07
N SER A 262 -2.67 -2.03 -16.01
CA SER A 262 -3.37 -3.02 -16.85
C SER A 262 -2.40 -3.89 -17.65
N GLU A 263 -1.37 -3.28 -18.25
CA GLU A 263 -0.32 -3.97 -18.99
C GLU A 263 0.48 -4.91 -18.08
N ILE A 264 0.92 -4.44 -16.92
CA ILE A 264 1.64 -5.26 -15.93
C ILE A 264 0.80 -6.45 -15.49
N LEU A 265 -0.49 -6.25 -15.19
CA LEU A 265 -1.39 -7.33 -14.79
C LEU A 265 -1.58 -8.37 -15.90
N ASN A 266 -1.56 -7.94 -17.16
CA ASN A 266 -1.69 -8.85 -18.30
C ASN A 266 -0.45 -9.72 -18.51
N HIS A 267 0.75 -9.20 -18.24
CA HIS A 267 2.01 -9.94 -18.43
C HIS A 267 2.29 -11.00 -17.36
N ASN A 268 1.64 -10.93 -16.19
CA ASN A 268 1.85 -11.87 -15.07
C ASN A 268 0.82 -13.02 -15.05
N GLN A 269 0.33 -13.46 -16.21
CA GLN A 269 -0.60 -14.60 -16.30
C GLN A 269 0.10 -15.97 -16.34
N ASP A 270 1.44 -16.01 -16.41
CA ASP A 270 2.25 -17.24 -16.48
C ASP A 270 2.69 -17.77 -15.10
#